data_AF-A0A0K0D3N2-F1
#
_entry.id   AF-A0A0K0D3N2-F1
#
_cell.length_a   1.000
_cell.length_b   1.000
_cell.length_c   1.000
_cell.angle_alpha   90.00
_cell.angle_beta   90.00
_cell.angle_gamma   90.00
#
_symmetry.space_group_name_H-M   'P 1'
#
loop_
_entity.id
_entity.type
_entity.pdbx_description
1 polymer ?
#
loop_
_entity_poly.entity_id
_entity_poly.type
_entity_poly.pdbx_seq_one_letter_code
_entity_poly.pdbx_strand_id
1 'polypeptide(L)'
;MVSKIVWEQKGDGCSVLENGHRIESVKARPRTKWLNNILEANGNTPLSKLHKIPHERKLKCNIYVKLEYFNVGGSLEDRAAIRMIEVAEQNGLTKENIVLTPASGNIAVGIALVCAVKGYK
;
A
#
# COMPACT_ATOMS: atom_id res chain seq x y z
N MET A 1 20.48 17.73 7.68
CA MET A 1 20.13 16.94 8.87
C MET A 1 19.85 15.52 8.38
N VAL A 2 20.58 14.50 8.81
CA VAL A 2 20.34 13.11 8.37
C VAL A 2 19.25 12.53 9.27
N SER A 3 18.11 12.12 8.72
CA SER A 3 17.07 11.48 9.53
C SER A 3 17.57 10.13 10.03
N LYS A 4 17.34 9.84 11.32
CA LYS A 4 17.69 8.56 11.91
C LYS A 4 16.47 7.66 11.88
N ILE A 5 16.47 6.71 10.95
CA ILE A 5 15.45 5.67 10.86
C ILE A 5 15.92 4.46 11.68
N VAL A 6 15.09 4.01 12.62
CA VAL A 6 15.31 2.77 13.38
C VAL A 6 14.23 1.77 12.97
N TRP A 7 14.67 0.60 12.53
CA TRP A 7 13.79 -0.50 12.14
C TRP A 7 13.91 -1.65 13.13
N GLU A 8 12.77 -2.26 13.48
CA GLU A 8 12.69 -3.37 14.41
C GLU A 8 11.76 -4.45 13.85
N GLN A 9 12.27 -5.68 13.68
CA GLN A 9 11.45 -6.84 13.33
C GLN A 9 10.68 -7.34 14.57
N LYS A 10 9.40 -7.64 14.41
CA LYS A 10 8.56 -8.24 15.44
C LYS A 10 7.78 -9.42 14.86
N GLY A 11 8.37 -10.61 14.89
CA GLY A 11 7.73 -11.83 14.36
C GLY A 11 7.45 -11.73 12.86
N ASP A 12 6.17 -11.75 12.45
CA ASP A 12 5.71 -11.58 11.07
C ASP A 12 5.52 -10.11 10.65
N GLY A 13 5.71 -9.17 11.58
CA GLY A 13 5.59 -7.73 11.35
C GLY A 13 6.88 -6.94 11.65
N CYS A 14 6.81 -5.62 11.50
CA CYS A 14 7.92 -4.71 11.81
C CYS A 14 7.42 -3.36 12.31
N SER A 15 8.30 -2.61 12.95
CA SER A 15 8.06 -1.22 13.33
C SER A 15 9.19 -0.33 12.81
N VAL A 16 8.82 0.87 12.38
CA VAL A 16 9.74 1.91 11.94
C VAL A 16 9.56 3.11 12.86
N LEU A 17 10.67 3.61 13.41
CA LEU A 17 10.73 4.85 14.17
C LEU A 17 11.59 5.85 13.41
N GLU A 18 11.01 7.00 13.06
CA GLU A 18 11.71 8.12 12.44
C GLU A 18 11.30 9.42 13.14
N ASN A 19 12.27 10.17 13.65
CA ASN A 19 12.04 11.49 14.29
C ASN A 19 10.88 11.48 15.33
N GLY A 20 10.79 10.43 16.15
CA GLY A 20 9.74 10.26 17.16
C GLY A 20 8.41 9.70 16.65
N HIS A 21 8.23 9.57 15.34
CA HIS A 21 7.03 8.99 14.73
C HIS A 21 7.22 7.48 14.55
N ARG A 22 6.33 6.71 15.17
CA ARG A 22 6.36 5.25 15.07
C ARG A 22 5.26 4.76 14.13
N ILE A 23 5.64 3.99 13.12
CA ILE A 23 4.73 3.32 12.20
C ILE A 23 4.89 1.82 12.39
N GLU A 24 3.81 1.15 12.78
CA GLU A 24 3.75 -0.32 12.88
C GLU A 24 3.22 -0.90 11.56
N SER A 25 3.73 -2.07 11.20
CA SER A 25 3.19 -2.89 10.11
C SER A 25 1.77 -3.34 10.46
N VAL A 26 0.88 -3.32 9.48
CA VAL A 26 -0.50 -3.81 9.64
C VAL A 26 -0.63 -5.20 9.01
N LYS A 27 -1.37 -6.10 9.68
CA LYS A 27 -1.64 -7.42 9.12
C LYS A 27 -2.55 -7.30 7.89
N ALA A 28 -2.34 -8.21 6.93
CA ALA A 28 -3.23 -8.31 5.78
C ALA A 28 -4.66 -8.60 6.27
N ARG A 29 -5.63 -7.80 5.80
CA ARG A 29 -7.04 -7.99 6.13
C ARG A 29 -7.61 -9.07 5.21
N PRO A 30 -8.22 -10.15 5.71
CA PRO A 30 -8.87 -11.14 4.86
C PRO A 30 -10.03 -10.48 4.11
N ARG A 31 -10.26 -10.90 2.85
CA ARG A 31 -11.35 -10.37 2.03
C ARG A 31 -12.68 -10.89 2.57
N THR A 32 -13.58 -9.98 2.93
CA THR A 32 -14.96 -10.28 3.35
C THR A 32 -15.86 -10.54 2.13
N LYS A 33 -17.05 -11.10 2.36
CA LYS A 33 -18.05 -11.31 1.30
C LYS A 33 -18.56 -9.99 0.71
N TRP A 34 -18.71 -8.98 1.55
CA TRP A 34 -19.18 -7.64 1.19
C TRP A 34 -18.18 -6.60 1.68
N LEU A 35 -17.91 -5.59 0.85
CA LEU A 35 -16.99 -4.51 1.15
C LEU A 35 -17.78 -3.25 1.50
N ASN A 36 -17.37 -2.50 2.51
CA ASN A 36 -18.03 -1.25 2.91
C ASN A 36 -17.78 -0.12 1.91
N ASN A 37 -16.61 -0.12 1.27
CA ASN A 37 -16.28 0.77 0.17
C ASN A 37 -15.18 0.13 -0.69
N ILE A 38 -14.85 0.77 -1.80
CA ILE A 38 -13.88 0.25 -2.76
C ILE A 38 -12.47 0.12 -2.18
N LEU A 39 -12.06 0.93 -1.19
CA LEU A 39 -10.71 0.85 -0.62
C LEU A 39 -10.44 -0.49 0.07
N GLU A 40 -11.48 -1.15 0.59
CA GLU A 40 -11.35 -2.50 1.17
C GLU A 40 -11.07 -3.58 0.11
N ALA A 41 -11.28 -3.28 -1.18
CA ALA A 41 -10.87 -4.18 -2.26
C ALA A 41 -9.36 -4.15 -2.52
N ASN A 42 -8.64 -3.16 -1.97
CA ASN A 42 -7.20 -3.02 -2.15
C ASN A 42 -6.41 -4.14 -1.44
N GLY A 43 -5.32 -4.58 -2.05
CA GLY A 43 -4.51 -5.67 -1.54
C GLY A 43 -5.11 -7.05 -1.80
N ASN A 44 -4.55 -8.07 -1.13
CA ASN A 44 -4.84 -9.49 -1.44
C ASN A 44 -4.74 -9.82 -2.95
N THR A 45 -3.81 -9.15 -3.62
CA THR A 45 -3.54 -9.31 -5.05
C THR A 45 -3.03 -10.72 -5.36
N PRO A 46 -3.33 -11.26 -6.55
CA PRO A 46 -2.90 -12.63 -6.88
C PRO A 46 -1.38 -12.79 -6.93
N LEU A 47 -0.91 -13.98 -6.56
CA LEU A 47 0.44 -14.45 -6.83
C LEU A 47 0.36 -15.51 -7.93
N SER A 48 0.83 -15.18 -9.13
CA SER A 48 0.70 -16.04 -10.32
C SER A 48 2.03 -16.71 -10.66
N LYS A 49 2.00 -18.01 -10.96
CA LYS A 49 3.19 -18.77 -11.37
C LYS A 49 3.49 -18.55 -12.85
N LEU A 50 4.74 -18.25 -13.18
CA LEU A 50 5.19 -18.22 -14.58
C LEU A 50 5.59 -19.61 -15.05
N HIS A 51 5.05 -20.02 -16.19
CA HIS A 51 5.34 -21.32 -16.79
C HIS A 51 6.32 -21.22 -17.97
N LYS A 52 6.04 -20.34 -18.95
CA LYS A 52 6.77 -20.29 -20.22
C LYS A 52 8.17 -19.68 -20.09
N ILE A 53 8.27 -18.46 -19.56
CA ILE A 53 9.54 -17.72 -19.48
C ILE A 53 10.62 -18.48 -18.69
N PRO A 54 10.34 -19.02 -17.48
CA PRO A 54 11.36 -19.76 -16.73
C PRO A 54 11.81 -21.04 -17.47
N HIS A 55 10.88 -21.72 -18.15
CA HIS A 55 11.17 -22.91 -18.94
C HIS A 55 12.06 -22.59 -20.16
N GLU A 56 11.71 -21.58 -20.95
CA GLU A 56 12.50 -21.12 -22.10
C GLU A 56 13.92 -20.69 -21.69
N ARG A 57 14.06 -20.10 -20.50
CA ARG A 57 15.33 -19.67 -19.91
C ARG A 57 16.06 -20.78 -19.14
N LYS A 58 15.54 -22.01 -19.11
CA LYS A 58 16.08 -23.18 -18.39
C LYS A 58 16.34 -22.92 -16.90
N LEU A 59 15.48 -22.14 -16.25
CA LEU A 59 15.58 -21.83 -14.83
C LEU A 59 15.09 -23.02 -14.00
N LYS A 60 15.83 -23.35 -12.94
CA LYS A 60 15.53 -24.51 -12.06
C LYS A 60 14.60 -24.17 -10.89
N CYS A 61 14.21 -22.91 -10.74
CA CYS A 61 13.35 -22.45 -9.65
C CYS A 61 11.94 -22.11 -10.16
N ASN A 62 10.97 -22.13 -9.25
CA ASN A 62 9.65 -21.57 -9.51
C ASN A 62 9.74 -20.04 -9.51
N ILE A 63 9.20 -19.39 -10.54
CA ILE A 63 9.04 -17.93 -10.57
C ILE A 63 7.58 -17.59 -10.41
N TYR A 64 7.30 -16.67 -9.50
CA TYR A 64 5.98 -16.12 -9.27
C TYR A 64 5.99 -14.60 -9.48
N VAL A 65 4.88 -14.05 -9.94
CA VAL A 65 4.66 -12.61 -10.10
C VAL A 65 3.53 -12.20 -9.18
N LYS A 66 3.78 -11.16 -8.38
CA LYS A 66 2.78 -10.51 -7.55
C LYS A 66 2.06 -9.46 -8.39
N LEU A 67 0.78 -9.69 -8.70
CA LEU A 67 0.02 -8.91 -9.68
C LEU A 67 -0.61 -7.67 -9.03
N GLU A 68 0.20 -6.68 -8.71
CA GLU A 68 -0.24 -5.47 -7.99
C GLU A 68 -1.13 -4.52 -8.81
N TYR A 69 -1.21 -4.72 -10.13
CA TYR A 69 -2.14 -3.98 -10.97
C TYR A 69 -3.62 -4.34 -10.74
N PHE A 70 -3.91 -5.37 -9.92
CA PHE A 70 -5.27 -5.69 -9.47
C PHE A 70 -5.73 -4.86 -8.27
N ASN A 71 -4.88 -3.98 -7.72
CA ASN A 71 -5.35 -3.00 -6.75
C ASN A 71 -6.33 -2.02 -7.40
N VAL A 72 -7.03 -1.28 -6.56
CA VAL A 72 -8.23 -0.52 -6.92
C VAL A 72 -7.98 0.68 -7.84
N GLY A 73 -6.82 1.32 -7.70
CA GLY A 73 -6.31 2.36 -8.60
C GLY A 73 -5.40 1.78 -9.69
N GLY A 74 -5.23 0.46 -9.73
CA GLY A 74 -4.50 -0.26 -10.77
C GLY A 74 -3.00 -0.37 -10.52
N SER A 75 -2.51 -0.14 -9.30
CA SER A 75 -1.06 -0.18 -9.05
C SER A 75 -0.65 -0.54 -7.61
N LEU A 76 0.64 -0.80 -7.39
CA LEU A 76 1.18 -1.06 -6.06
C LEU A 76 1.04 0.15 -5.13
N GLU A 77 1.14 1.36 -5.68
CA GLU A 77 1.11 2.63 -4.95
C GLU A 77 -0.21 2.88 -4.20
N ASP A 78 -1.31 2.24 -4.60
CA ASP A 78 -2.58 2.29 -3.86
C ASP A 78 -2.43 1.86 -2.40
N ARG A 79 -1.56 0.87 -2.13
CA ARG A 79 -1.24 0.44 -0.76
C ARG A 79 -0.61 1.55 0.06
N ALA A 80 0.35 2.26 -0.54
CA ALA A 80 1.04 3.35 0.11
C ALA A 80 0.08 4.53 0.30
N ALA A 81 -0.70 4.89 -0.71
CA ALA A 81 -1.69 5.97 -0.62
C ALA A 81 -2.69 5.76 0.52
N ILE A 82 -3.31 4.57 0.59
CA ILE A 82 -4.23 4.23 1.68
C ILE A 82 -3.53 4.34 3.03
N ARG A 83 -2.34 3.73 3.17
CA ARG A 83 -1.62 3.74 4.45
C ARG A 83 -1.17 5.15 4.86
N MET A 84 -0.73 5.98 3.91
CA MET A 84 -0.32 7.36 4.17
C MET A 84 -1.49 8.18 4.71
N ILE A 85 -2.68 8.08 4.09
CA ILE A 85 -3.86 8.80 4.56
C ILE A 85 -4.35 8.24 5.91
N GLU A 86 -4.35 6.92 6.12
CA GLU A 86 -4.69 6.33 7.43
C GLU A 86 -3.75 6.80 8.55
N VAL A 87 -2.44 6.89 8.28
CA VAL A 87 -1.47 7.43 9.24
C VAL A 87 -1.69 8.93 9.45
N ALA A 88 -1.97 9.69 8.39
CA ALA A 88 -2.26 11.12 8.51
C ALA A 88 -3.52 11.37 9.35
N GLU A 89 -4.59 10.58 9.15
CA GLU A 89 -5.80 10.58 9.98
C GLU A 89 -5.47 10.35 11.46
N GLN A 90 -4.62 9.36 11.75
CA GLN A 90 -4.15 9.08 13.12
C GLN A 90 -3.34 10.23 13.73
N ASN A 91 -2.71 11.07 12.90
CA ASN A 91 -1.93 12.23 13.30
C ASN A 91 -2.71 13.56 13.18
N GLY A 92 -4.04 13.51 13.06
CA GLY A 92 -4.90 14.69 13.12
C GLY A 92 -5.32 15.30 11.78
N LEU A 93 -5.15 14.59 10.66
CA LEU A 93 -5.72 15.01 9.37
C LEU A 93 -7.26 15.02 9.45
N THR A 94 -7.86 16.17 9.19
CA THR A 94 -9.32 16.39 9.14
C THR A 94 -9.78 16.75 7.72
N LYS A 95 -11.10 16.80 7.51
CA LYS A 95 -11.69 17.17 6.20
C LYS A 95 -11.47 18.63 5.81
N GLU A 96 -11.07 19.47 6.76
CA GLU A 96 -10.76 20.88 6.51
C GLU A 96 -9.37 21.05 5.88
N ASN A 97 -8.53 20.01 5.95
CA ASN A 97 -7.20 20.02 5.34
C ASN A 97 -7.27 19.69 3.84
N ILE A 98 -6.31 20.24 3.09
CA ILE A 98 -6.08 19.90 1.68
C ILE A 98 -4.95 18.88 1.61
N VAL A 99 -5.17 17.78 0.91
CA VAL A 99 -4.17 16.74 0.66
C VAL A 99 -3.42 17.10 -0.63
N LEU A 100 -2.21 17.63 -0.47
CA LEU A 100 -1.33 17.96 -1.59
C LEU A 100 -0.31 16.85 -1.81
N THR A 101 -0.14 16.43 -3.08
CA THR A 101 0.97 15.56 -3.51
C THR A 101 1.78 16.25 -4.59
N PRO A 102 3.13 16.27 -4.52
CA PRO A 102 3.97 16.85 -5.57
C PRO A 102 4.13 15.92 -6.77
N ALA A 103 3.58 14.71 -6.72
CA ALA A 103 3.72 13.70 -7.76
C ALA A 103 2.54 13.70 -8.74
N SER A 104 2.78 13.25 -9.97
CA SER A 104 1.75 13.06 -11.01
C SER A 104 1.50 11.60 -11.40
N GLY A 105 2.25 10.65 -10.82
CA GLY A 105 2.17 9.22 -11.16
C GLY A 105 1.11 8.44 -10.38
N ASN A 106 1.25 7.12 -10.35
CA ASN A 106 0.31 6.20 -9.68
C ASN A 106 0.00 6.58 -8.22
N ILE A 107 0.98 7.07 -7.46
CA ILE A 107 0.74 7.52 -6.09
C ILE A 107 -0.27 8.69 -6.02
N ALA A 108 -0.26 9.59 -7.01
CA ALA A 108 -1.22 10.68 -7.09
C ALA A 108 -2.62 10.17 -7.40
N VAL A 109 -2.73 9.18 -8.29
CA VAL A 109 -4.00 8.48 -8.57
C VAL A 109 -4.53 7.78 -7.32
N GLY A 110 -3.67 7.02 -6.62
CA GLY A 110 -4.04 6.34 -5.38
C GLY A 110 -4.48 7.31 -4.28
N ILE A 111 -3.74 8.41 -4.08
CA ILE A 111 -4.12 9.45 -3.11
C ILE A 111 -5.46 10.08 -3.51
N ALA A 112 -5.64 10.46 -4.77
CA ALA A 112 -6.88 11.04 -5.27
C ALA A 112 -8.07 10.07 -5.09
N LEU A 113 -7.88 8.77 -5.34
CA LEU A 113 -8.89 7.73 -5.10
C LEU A 113 -9.29 7.67 -3.62
N VAL A 114 -8.30 7.66 -2.71
CA VAL A 114 -8.58 7.65 -1.27
C VAL A 114 -9.30 8.93 -0.84
N CYS A 115 -8.86 10.09 -1.34
CA CYS A 115 -9.50 11.38 -1.08
C CYS A 115 -10.95 11.39 -1.57
N ALA A 116 -11.22 10.89 -2.78
CA ALA A 116 -12.56 10.82 -3.35
C ALA A 116 -13.50 9.93 -2.52
N VAL A 117 -13.04 8.76 -2.07
CA VAL A 117 -13.86 7.85 -1.24
C VAL A 117 -14.08 8.41 0.16
N LYS A 118 -13.04 9.01 0.75
CA LYS A 118 -13.10 9.48 2.13
C LYS A 118 -13.65 10.90 2.27
N GLY A 119 -13.73 11.69 1.20
CA GLY A 119 -14.20 13.08 1.23
C GLY A 119 -13.14 14.10 1.64
N TYR A 120 -11.89 13.92 1.18
CA TYR A 120 -10.84 14.94 1.29
C TYR A 120 -10.73 15.75 0.00
N LYS A 121 -10.20 16.98 0.10
CA LYS A 121 -9.84 17.82 -1.04
C LYS A 121 -8.39 17.65 -1.42
#